data_AF-A0A7S7T924-F1
#
_entry.id   AF-A0A7S7T924-F1
#
_cell.length_a   1.000
_cell.length_b   1.000
_cell.length_c   1.000
_cell.angle_alpha   90.00
_cell.angle_beta   90.00
_cell.angle_gamma   90.00
#
_symmetry.space_group_name_H-M   'P 1'
#
loop_
_entity.id
_entity.type
_entity.pdbx_description
1 polymer ?
#
loop_
_entity_poly.entity_id
_entity_poly.type
_entity_poly.pdbx_seq_one_letter_code
_entity_poly.pdbx_strand_id
1 'polypeptide(L)'
;MSGALYGVLRQDMSARGQRLPIVLYEGMIWDGRARYAACRTLGVKPWLVPLRREDPMPHYVKANYQRCGEPNSAERNAVVETLMPAGSPEGRA
;
A
#
# COMPACT_ATOMS: atom_id res chain seq x y z
N MET A 1 -9.91 -1.85 -9.00
CA MET A 1 -9.56 -2.81 -10.07
C MET A 1 -10.87 -3.24 -10.72
N SER A 2 -11.00 -3.15 -12.05
CA SER A 2 -12.23 -3.60 -12.73
C SER A 2 -12.39 -5.12 -12.58
N GLY A 3 -13.63 -5.61 -12.58
CA GLY A 3 -13.92 -7.04 -12.43
C GLY A 3 -13.24 -7.91 -13.49
N ALA A 4 -13.10 -7.42 -14.72
CA ALA A 4 -12.42 -8.11 -15.82
C ALA A 4 -10.93 -8.36 -15.53
N LEU A 5 -10.20 -7.36 -14.99
CA LEU A 5 -8.78 -7.51 -14.65
C LEU A 5 -8.57 -8.51 -13.50
N TYR A 6 -9.51 -8.57 -12.56
CA TYR A 6 -9.47 -9.57 -11.48
C TYR A 6 -9.69 -10.99 -12.02
N GLY A 7 -10.59 -11.18 -12.97
CA GLY A 7 -10.81 -12.47 -13.64
C GLY A 7 -9.54 -13.01 -14.29
N VAL A 8 -8.84 -12.17 -15.06
CA VAL A 8 -7.56 -12.53 -15.71
C VAL A 8 -6.50 -12.90 -14.68
N LEU A 9 -6.34 -12.09 -13.62
CA LEU A 9 -5.40 -12.39 -12.53
C LEU A 9 -5.70 -13.76 -11.90
N ARG A 10 -6.97 -14.05 -11.63
CA ARG A 10 -7.36 -15.29 -10.98
C ARG A 10 -7.09 -16.51 -11.87
N GLN A 11 -7.31 -16.38 -13.19
CA GLN A 11 -7.01 -17.43 -14.15
C GLN A 11 -5.51 -17.69 -14.27
N ASP A 12 -4.70 -16.62 -14.34
CA ASP A 12 -3.24 -16.73 -14.35
C ASP A 12 -2.72 -17.38 -13.06
N MET A 13 -3.20 -16.94 -11.90
CA MET A 13 -2.82 -17.50 -10.60
C MET A 13 -3.28 -18.96 -10.42
N SER A 14 -4.41 -19.35 -11.01
CA SER A 14 -4.84 -20.75 -11.00
C SER A 14 -3.95 -21.65 -11.85
N ALA A 15 -3.41 -21.14 -12.95
CA ALA A 15 -2.57 -21.90 -13.86
C ALA A 15 -1.10 -21.94 -13.43
N ARG A 16 -0.60 -20.85 -12.83
CA ARG A 16 0.83 -20.63 -12.57
C ARG A 16 1.18 -20.39 -11.11
N GLY A 17 0.18 -20.32 -10.23
CA GLY A 17 0.36 -19.96 -8.83
C GLY A 17 0.69 -18.47 -8.63
N GLN A 18 1.02 -18.11 -7.40
CA GLN A 18 1.40 -16.75 -7.03
C GLN A 18 2.87 -16.48 -7.41
N ARG A 19 3.12 -15.63 -8.42
CA ARG A 19 4.49 -15.29 -8.89
C ARG A 19 5.15 -14.11 -8.17
N LEU A 20 4.34 -13.23 -7.59
CA LEU A 20 4.80 -12.06 -6.83
C LEU A 20 4.23 -12.11 -5.42
N PRO A 21 5.00 -11.74 -4.40
CA PRO A 21 4.54 -11.81 -3.02
C PRO A 21 3.42 -10.79 -2.75
N ILE A 22 2.70 -11.04 -1.66
CA ILE A 22 1.83 -10.06 -1.02
C ILE A 22 2.67 -9.39 0.06
N VAL A 23 2.77 -8.08 0.00
CA VAL A 23 3.63 -7.31 0.89
C VAL A 23 2.81 -6.90 2.10
N LEU A 24 3.37 -7.14 3.29
CA LEU A 24 2.78 -6.76 4.57
C LEU A 24 3.53 -5.57 5.17
N TYR A 25 2.79 -4.62 5.71
CA TYR A 25 3.32 -3.54 6.56
C TYR A 25 2.49 -3.54 7.85
N GLU A 26 3.15 -3.71 9.00
CA GLU A 26 2.50 -3.76 10.33
C GLU A 26 1.32 -4.76 10.40
N GLY A 27 1.47 -5.94 9.78
CA GLY A 27 0.41 -6.95 9.73
C GLY A 27 -0.74 -6.65 8.77
N MET A 28 -0.74 -5.49 8.13
CA MET A 28 -1.71 -5.09 7.10
C MET A 28 -1.18 -5.37 5.69
N ILE A 29 -2.08 -5.59 4.73
CA ILE A 29 -1.70 -5.75 3.32
C ILE A 29 -1.34 -4.39 2.74
N TRP A 30 -0.04 -4.20 2.50
CA TRP A 30 0.55 -3.05 1.82
C TRP A 30 0.31 -3.12 0.31
N ASP A 31 0.71 -4.23 -0.30
CA ASP A 31 0.52 -4.49 -1.73
C ASP A 31 0.05 -5.93 -1.97
N GLY A 32 -0.70 -6.12 -3.06
CA GLY A 32 -1.19 -7.43 -3.48
C GLY A 32 -2.57 -7.78 -2.96
N ARG A 33 -3.43 -6.79 -2.65
CA ARG A 33 -4.83 -7.04 -2.21
C ARG A 33 -5.60 -7.97 -3.15
N ALA A 34 -5.48 -7.74 -4.46
CA ALA A 34 -6.10 -8.61 -5.46
C ALA A 34 -5.49 -10.02 -5.48
N ARG A 35 -4.18 -10.15 -5.27
CA ARG A 35 -3.50 -11.46 -5.15
C ARG A 35 -3.96 -12.20 -3.90
N TYR A 36 -4.08 -11.50 -2.77
CA TYR A 36 -4.60 -12.08 -1.53
C TYR A 36 -6.03 -12.58 -1.71
N ALA A 37 -6.91 -11.77 -2.31
CA ALA A 37 -8.28 -12.18 -2.63
C ALA A 37 -8.30 -13.42 -3.55
N ALA A 38 -7.47 -13.45 -4.59
CA ALA A 38 -7.37 -14.59 -5.50
C ALA A 38 -6.87 -15.86 -4.79
N CYS A 39 -5.85 -15.76 -3.93
CA CYS A 39 -5.40 -16.88 -3.09
C CYS A 39 -6.53 -17.43 -2.20
N ARG A 40 -7.32 -16.54 -1.59
CA ARG A 40 -8.49 -16.93 -0.78
C ARG A 40 -9.57 -17.63 -1.61
N THR A 41 -9.88 -17.11 -2.79
CA THR A 41 -10.87 -17.73 -3.70
C THR A 41 -10.40 -19.07 -4.24
N LEU A 42 -9.10 -19.23 -4.51
CA LEU A 42 -8.51 -20.45 -5.07
C LEU A 42 -8.11 -21.48 -3.99
N GLY A 43 -8.25 -21.16 -2.70
CA GLY A 43 -7.86 -22.05 -1.60
C GLY A 43 -6.35 -22.27 -1.46
N VAL A 44 -5.53 -21.37 -2.01
CA VAL A 44 -4.06 -21.50 -2.01
C VAL A 44 -3.46 -20.71 -0.86
N LYS A 45 -2.43 -21.25 -0.21
CA LYS A 45 -1.70 -20.53 0.84
C LYS A 45 -0.99 -19.31 0.23
N PRO A 46 -1.27 -18.07 0.70
CA PRO A 46 -0.64 -16.87 0.18
C PRO A 46 0.86 -16.83 0.51
N TRP A 47 1.68 -16.43 -0.46
CA TRP A 47 3.07 -16.05 -0.24
C TRP A 47 3.11 -14.60 0.25
N LEU A 48 3.45 -14.45 1.54
CA LEU A 48 3.52 -13.18 2.24
C LEU A 48 4.97 -12.81 2.53
N VAL A 49 5.32 -11.52 2.40
CA VAL A 49 6.63 -10.99 2.77
C VAL A 49 6.45 -9.67 3.53
N PRO A 50 7.28 -9.38 4.55
CA PRO A 50 7.29 -8.06 5.16
C PRO A 50 7.86 -7.02 4.19
N LEU A 51 7.38 -5.78 4.29
CA LEU A 51 7.95 -4.66 3.58
C LEU A 51 9.40 -4.44 4.07
N ARG A 52 10.35 -4.52 3.13
CA ARG A 52 11.79 -4.40 3.43
C ARG A 52 12.36 -2.99 3.24
N ARG A 53 11.53 -2.03 2.84
CA ARG A 53 11.94 -0.63 2.66
C ARG A 53 11.68 0.15 3.95
N GLU A 54 12.31 1.32 4.06
CA GLU A 54 11.92 2.36 5.02
C GLU A 54 10.40 2.56 5.01
N ASP A 55 9.87 2.92 6.18
CA ASP A 55 8.44 3.14 6.36
C ASP A 55 7.89 3.99 5.18
N PRO A 56 6.94 3.45 4.41
CA PRO A 56 6.40 4.16 3.26
C PRO A 56 5.41 5.23 3.67
N MET A 57 4.86 5.17 4.90
CA MET A 57 3.85 6.10 5.39
C MET A 57 4.27 7.57 5.23
N PRO A 58 5.50 7.96 5.57
CA PRO A 58 6.01 9.29 5.27
C PRO A 58 5.79 9.79 3.84
N HIS A 59 6.08 8.96 2.84
CA HIS A 59 5.93 9.34 1.44
C HIS A 59 4.46 9.58 1.06
N TYR A 60 3.56 8.71 1.53
CA TYR A 60 2.12 8.83 1.26
C TYR A 60 1.48 9.99 2.01
N VAL A 61 1.92 10.25 3.24
CA VAL A 61 1.44 11.37 4.05
C VAL A 61 1.88 12.69 3.41
N LYS A 62 3.15 12.81 2.99
CA LYS A 62 3.65 13.97 2.24
C LYS A 62 2.87 14.20 0.94
N ALA A 63 2.71 13.16 0.10
CA ALA A 63 2.00 13.28 -1.17
C ALA A 63 0.50 13.61 -0.98
N ASN A 64 -0.14 13.05 0.05
CA ASN A 64 -1.53 13.39 0.36
C ASN A 64 -1.67 14.83 0.85
N TYR A 65 -0.77 15.28 1.73
CA TYR A 65 -0.74 16.65 2.21
C TYR A 65 -0.52 17.66 1.07
N GLN A 66 0.45 17.41 0.20
CA GLN A 66 0.69 18.24 -0.99
C GLN A 66 -0.53 18.34 -1.91
N ARG A 67 -1.34 17.28 -2.00
CA ARG A 67 -2.53 17.25 -2.88
C ARG A 67 -3.78 17.85 -2.24
N CYS A 68 -3.96 17.70 -0.93
CA CYS A 68 -5.24 17.97 -0.25
C CYS A 68 -5.14 18.97 0.90
N GLY A 69 -3.95 19.37 1.33
CA GLY A 69 -3.72 20.30 2.44
C GLY A 69 -3.97 19.72 3.84
N GLU A 70 -4.75 18.65 3.97
CA GLU A 70 -5.11 18.06 5.27
C GLU A 70 -4.90 16.53 5.30
N PRO A 71 -4.21 15.99 6.30
CA PRO A 71 -4.16 14.56 6.57
C PRO A 71 -5.49 14.08 7.14
N ASN A 72 -5.91 12.88 6.74
CA ASN A 72 -7.22 12.32 7.10
C ASN A 72 -7.26 11.58 8.45
N SER A 73 -6.22 11.67 9.28
CA SER A 73 -6.20 11.09 10.64
C SER A 73 -5.17 11.77 11.54
N ALA A 74 -5.39 11.71 12.86
CA ALA A 74 -4.47 12.25 13.87
C ALA A 74 -3.08 11.60 13.82
N GLU A 75 -3.00 10.29 13.58
CA GLU A 75 -1.72 9.58 13.38
C GLU A 75 -0.94 10.16 12.18
N ARG A 76 -1.64 10.51 11.09
CA ARG A 76 -1.00 11.10 9.91
C ARG A 76 -0.59 12.55 10.12
N ASN A 77 -1.28 13.30 11.00
CA ASN A 77 -0.84 14.65 11.40
C ASN A 77 0.52 14.61 12.10
N ALA A 78 0.74 13.68 13.03
CA ALA A 78 2.03 13.53 13.70
C ALA A 78 3.17 13.21 12.71
N VAL A 79 2.87 12.43 11.68
CA VAL A 79 3.82 12.15 10.59
C VAL A 79 4.08 13.41 9.74
N VAL A 80 3.07 14.24 9.43
CA VAL A 80 3.28 15.53 8.75
C VAL A 80 4.18 16.45 9.57
N GLU A 81 3.93 16.59 10.86
CA GLU A 81 4.72 17.45 11.75
C GLU A 81 6.20 17.03 11.79
N THR A 82 6.45 15.71 11.78
CA THR A 82 7.82 15.15 11.70
C THR A 82 8.49 15.42 10.35
N LEU A 83 7.72 15.37 9.25
CA LEU A 83 8.26 15.54 7.89
C LEU A 83 8.39 16.99 7.43
N MET A 84 7.55 17.86 7.96
CA MET A 84 7.45 19.27 7.61
C MET A 84 7.50 20.12 8.89
N PRO A 85 8.61 20.08 9.65
CA PRO A 85 8.74 20.94 10.82
C PRO A 85 8.62 22.40 10.37
N ALA A 86 7.86 23.19 11.12
CA ALA A 86 7.66 24.61 10.84
C ALA A 86 9.03 25.29 10.70
N GLY A 87 9.40 25.65 9.46
CA GLY A 87 10.72 26.22 9.14
C GLY A 87 11.40 25.70 7.87
N SER A 88 10.91 24.64 7.22
CA SER A 88 11.47 24.20 5.93
C SER A 88 10.85 24.98 4.75
N PRO A 89 11.65 25.64 3.88
CA PRO A 89 11.16 26.57 2.84
C PRO A 89 10.38 25.91 1.69
N GLU A 90 10.19 24.59 1.70
CA GLU A 90 9.56 23.86 0.60
C GLU A 90 8.01 23.84 0.68
N GLY A 91 7.41 24.56 1.63
CA GLY A 91 5.97 24.56 1.88
C GLY A 91 5.16 25.62 1.14
N ARG A 92 5.74 26.36 0.18
CA ARG A 92 4.99 27.33 -0.62
C ARG A 92 5.58 27.49 -2.02
N ALA A 93 5.03 26.74 -2.97
CA ALA A 93 5.07 27.03 -4.40
C ALA A 93 3.73 26.66 -5.02
#